data_AF-A0A1W6BW03-F1
#
_entry.id   AF-A0A1W6BW03-F1
#
_cell.length_a   1.000
_cell.length_b   1.000
_cell.length_c   1.000
_cell.angle_alpha   90.00
_cell.angle_beta   90.00
_cell.angle_gamma   90.00
#
_symmetry.space_group_name_H-M   'P 1'
#
loop_
_entity.id
_entity.type
_entity.pdbx_description
1 polymer ?
#
loop_
_entity_poly.entity_id
_entity_poly.type
_entity_poly.pdbx_seq_one_letter_code
_entity_poly.pdbx_strand_id
1 'polypeptide(L)'
;MNLVLEAHDIRAISIVFPLNPHQENEMQMCKITPQKLELLRTNSGIKRHFSADENTFSSDLACEALGTLLRENILHKDELDMLLICSFSPDFLAPAMSSLVAKNLQLSSHTLCVDIVGFCPSFLSALSQAFLFLNHKDISKIALICTNTKSKKIPPTDKITYLNNSDSASCVLLEKSSNPNKAAFSQKIFPALACEETKPLRAFNANANDFIEVNASLILTFVSENFPLFFEEFLTSHKLKREAIGQFFFQSPNVFVKEKLMQNLHLNLPSTDETLENFGDTTINKLPIDLALCANLDSNSAGGGICLKTFISKLLLRDKKSFLRPLARELPLMPCA
;
A
#
# COMPACT_ATOMS: atom_id res chain seq x y z
N MET A 1 -8.98 4.59 19.37
CA MET A 1 -9.68 5.75 18.79
C MET A 1 -10.62 5.23 17.73
N ASN A 2 -11.88 5.69 17.73
CA ASN A 2 -12.89 5.36 16.72
C ASN A 2 -13.35 6.68 16.09
N LEU A 3 -13.41 6.73 14.76
CA LEU A 3 -13.75 7.92 13.99
C LEU A 3 -14.81 7.56 12.96
N VAL A 4 -15.82 8.41 12.83
CA VAL A 4 -16.81 8.34 11.76
C VAL A 4 -16.73 9.64 10.98
N LEU A 5 -16.40 9.54 9.69
CA LEU A 5 -16.21 10.66 8.78
C LEU A 5 -17.25 10.59 7.65
N GLU A 6 -17.45 11.70 6.93
CA GLU A 6 -18.11 11.65 5.63
C GLU A 6 -17.33 10.71 4.71
N ALA A 7 -18.05 9.90 3.93
CA ALA A 7 -17.45 9.08 2.91
C ALA A 7 -17.07 9.95 1.70
N HIS A 8 -15.92 9.64 1.12
CA HIS A 8 -15.44 10.29 -0.09
C HIS A 8 -15.04 9.25 -1.12
N ASP A 9 -14.92 9.70 -2.38
CA ASP A 9 -14.83 8.78 -3.50
C ASP A 9 -13.38 8.43 -3.82
N ILE A 10 -13.10 7.14 -4.04
CA ILE A 10 -11.86 6.71 -4.70
C ILE A 10 -12.13 6.77 -6.20
N ARG A 11 -11.59 7.78 -6.88
CA ARG A 11 -11.83 8.06 -8.30
C ARG A 11 -10.98 7.21 -9.21
N ALA A 12 -9.74 6.93 -8.82
CA ALA A 12 -8.80 6.12 -9.57
C ALA A 12 -7.66 5.61 -8.68
N ILE A 13 -7.10 4.46 -9.05
CA ILE A 13 -5.89 3.90 -8.45
C ILE A 13 -4.89 3.62 -9.58
N SER A 14 -3.69 4.17 -9.48
CA SER A 14 -2.53 3.76 -10.28
C SER A 14 -1.58 2.92 -9.42
N ILE A 15 -0.96 1.89 -9.99
CA ILE A 15 0.01 1.02 -9.32
C ILE A 15 1.24 0.91 -10.22
N VAL A 16 2.42 1.07 -9.63
CA VAL A 16 3.72 1.01 -10.30
C VAL A 16 4.63 0.05 -9.55
N PHE A 17 5.28 -0.82 -10.32
CA PHE A 17 6.34 -1.70 -9.86
C PHE A 17 7.64 -1.38 -10.63
N PRO A 18 8.82 -1.51 -10.00
CA PRO A 18 10.08 -1.39 -10.70
C PRO A 18 10.31 -2.55 -11.68
N LEU A 19 11.27 -2.40 -12.59
CA LEU A 19 11.58 -3.40 -13.64
C LEU A 19 12.18 -4.72 -13.10
N ASN A 20 12.56 -4.76 -11.82
CA ASN A 20 13.15 -5.90 -11.12
C ASN A 20 14.41 -6.49 -11.79
N PRO A 21 15.56 -5.80 -11.74
CA PRO A 21 16.77 -6.19 -12.47
C PRO A 21 17.47 -7.43 -11.89
N HIS A 22 17.17 -7.83 -10.65
CA HIS A 22 17.96 -8.83 -9.93
C HIS A 22 17.44 -10.27 -10.05
N GLN A 23 16.27 -10.49 -10.67
CA GLN A 23 15.54 -11.76 -10.64
C GLN A 23 16.38 -13.00 -11.02
N GLU A 24 17.36 -12.85 -11.92
CA GLU A 24 18.21 -13.97 -12.36
C GLU A 24 19.35 -14.31 -11.39
N ASN A 25 19.76 -13.37 -10.52
CA ASN A 25 20.91 -13.49 -9.62
C ASN A 25 20.53 -13.67 -8.14
N GLU A 26 19.24 -13.62 -7.79
CA GLU A 26 18.76 -13.67 -6.40
C GLU A 26 19.24 -14.92 -5.65
N MET A 27 19.28 -16.09 -6.30
CA MET A 27 19.78 -17.32 -5.67
C MET A 27 21.24 -17.21 -5.25
N GLN A 28 22.08 -16.56 -6.07
CA GLN A 28 23.49 -16.36 -5.80
C GLN A 28 23.67 -15.34 -4.66
N MET A 29 22.93 -14.22 -4.71
CA MET A 29 22.94 -13.18 -3.68
C MET A 29 22.51 -13.73 -2.32
N CYS A 30 21.41 -14.50 -2.31
CA CYS A 30 20.87 -15.16 -1.13
C CYS A 30 21.64 -16.42 -0.73
N LYS A 31 22.62 -16.90 -1.51
CA LYS A 31 23.37 -18.15 -1.26
C LYS A 31 22.42 -19.32 -0.96
N ILE A 32 21.45 -19.58 -1.83
CA ILE A 32 20.47 -20.67 -1.67
C ILE A 32 20.47 -21.61 -2.87
N THR A 33 20.06 -22.85 -2.62
CA THR A 33 19.84 -23.85 -3.67
C THR A 33 18.46 -23.65 -4.32
N PRO A 34 18.25 -24.14 -5.56
CA PRO A 34 16.93 -24.13 -6.20
C PRO A 34 15.85 -24.83 -5.36
N GLN A 35 16.18 -25.94 -4.71
CA GLN A 35 15.27 -26.65 -3.80
C GLN A 35 14.83 -25.78 -2.61
N LYS A 36 15.77 -25.01 -2.04
CA LYS A 36 15.46 -24.11 -0.92
C LYS A 36 14.62 -22.92 -1.39
N LEU A 37 14.88 -22.38 -2.58
CA LEU A 37 14.05 -21.32 -3.18
C LEU A 37 12.61 -21.80 -3.37
N GLU A 38 12.43 -22.99 -3.93
CA GLU A 38 11.09 -23.56 -4.16
C GLU A 38 10.32 -23.79 -2.85
N LEU A 39 11.02 -24.27 -1.81
CA LEU A 39 10.43 -24.41 -0.47
C LEU A 39 9.99 -23.06 0.11
N LEU A 40 10.79 -21.99 -0.07
CA LEU A 40 10.44 -20.65 0.40
C LEU A 40 9.22 -20.09 -0.35
N ARG A 41 9.14 -20.29 -1.68
CA ARG A 41 7.99 -19.89 -2.49
C ARG A 41 6.72 -20.64 -2.08
N THR A 42 6.83 -21.95 -1.88
CA THR A 42 5.71 -22.80 -1.44
C THR A 42 5.17 -22.35 -0.08
N ASN A 43 6.05 -22.08 0.89
CA ASN A 43 5.64 -21.68 2.24
C ASN A 43 5.10 -20.25 2.31
N SER A 44 5.65 -19.33 1.51
CA SER A 44 5.21 -17.93 1.49
C SER A 44 3.95 -17.72 0.64
N GLY A 45 3.75 -18.56 -0.37
CA GLY A 45 2.77 -18.36 -1.44
C GLY A 45 3.19 -17.33 -2.48
N ILE A 46 4.42 -16.80 -2.41
CA ILE A 46 4.91 -15.73 -3.29
C ILE A 46 5.65 -16.34 -4.47
N LYS A 47 5.17 -16.09 -5.69
CA LYS A 47 5.82 -16.55 -6.93
C LYS A 47 6.72 -15.50 -7.53
N ARG A 48 6.36 -14.22 -7.37
CA ARG A 48 7.07 -13.08 -7.92
C ARG A 48 7.07 -11.93 -6.94
N HIS A 49 8.20 -11.23 -6.89
CA HIS A 49 8.37 -9.97 -6.19
C HIS A 49 9.13 -8.98 -7.08
N PHE A 50 9.26 -7.73 -6.64
CA PHE A 50 9.88 -6.66 -7.42
C PHE A 50 10.87 -5.89 -6.54
N SER A 51 12.11 -5.71 -7.01
CA SER A 51 13.10 -4.89 -6.32
C SER A 51 13.53 -3.73 -7.22
N ALA A 52 13.62 -2.53 -6.65
CA ALA A 52 14.17 -1.37 -7.32
C ALA A 52 15.67 -1.59 -7.62
N ASP A 53 16.17 -1.02 -8.71
CA ASP A 53 17.61 -0.96 -8.97
C ASP A 53 18.28 0.07 -8.05
N GLU A 54 19.61 0.20 -8.13
CA GLU A 54 20.37 1.13 -7.28
C GLU A 54 19.93 2.60 -7.42
N ASN A 55 19.42 2.99 -8.60
CA ASN A 55 19.11 4.38 -8.95
C ASN A 55 17.61 4.73 -8.91
N THR A 56 16.75 3.74 -8.64
CA THR A 56 15.30 3.94 -8.49
C THR A 56 14.97 4.11 -7.01
N PHE A 57 14.42 5.26 -6.64
CA PHE A 57 14.03 5.61 -5.27
C PHE A 57 12.51 5.69 -5.12
N SER A 58 12.05 5.84 -3.88
CA SER A 58 10.62 5.96 -3.56
C SER A 58 9.98 7.16 -4.27
N SER A 59 10.69 8.29 -4.38
CA SER A 59 10.16 9.45 -5.12
C SER A 59 9.99 9.19 -6.63
N ASP A 60 10.84 8.37 -7.25
CA ASP A 60 10.71 8.01 -8.67
C ASP A 60 9.45 7.18 -8.90
N LEU A 61 9.22 6.19 -8.04
CA LEU A 61 8.01 5.35 -8.10
C LEU A 61 6.75 6.20 -7.82
N ALA A 62 6.81 7.14 -6.88
CA ALA A 62 5.73 8.08 -6.61
C ALA A 62 5.44 9.00 -7.81
N CYS A 63 6.49 9.54 -8.44
CA CYS A 63 6.38 10.34 -9.65
C CYS A 63 5.68 9.55 -10.76
N GLU A 64 6.02 8.27 -10.94
CA GLU A 64 5.38 7.45 -11.96
C GLU A 64 3.93 7.08 -11.64
N ALA A 65 3.60 6.82 -10.37
CA ALA A 65 2.24 6.50 -9.97
C ALA A 65 1.28 7.67 -10.21
N LEU A 66 1.64 8.89 -9.75
CA LEU A 66 0.85 10.08 -10.01
C LEU A 66 0.94 10.53 -11.47
N GLY A 67 2.13 10.48 -12.05
CA GLY A 67 2.38 10.80 -13.47
C GLY A 67 1.54 9.97 -14.41
N THR A 68 1.23 8.71 -14.06
CA THR A 68 0.29 7.87 -14.82
C THR A 68 -1.11 8.47 -14.85
N LEU A 69 -1.66 8.91 -13.71
CA LEU A 69 -2.98 9.54 -13.68
C LEU A 69 -3.01 10.86 -14.46
N LEU A 70 -1.93 11.63 -14.41
CA LEU A 70 -1.78 12.88 -15.17
C LEU A 70 -1.70 12.63 -16.69
N ARG A 71 -0.85 11.69 -17.14
CA ARG A 71 -0.66 11.37 -18.58
C ARG A 71 -1.93 10.82 -19.23
N GLU A 72 -2.74 10.14 -18.44
CA GLU A 72 -3.97 9.50 -18.89
C GLU A 72 -5.18 10.44 -18.78
N ASN A 73 -4.94 11.71 -18.43
CA ASN A 73 -5.95 12.76 -18.25
C ASN A 73 -7.06 12.39 -17.23
N ILE A 74 -6.75 11.56 -16.24
CA ILE A 74 -7.65 11.24 -15.13
C ILE A 74 -7.67 12.40 -14.11
N LEU A 75 -6.56 13.13 -14.01
CA LEU A 75 -6.37 14.28 -13.14
C LEU A 75 -5.61 15.38 -13.89
N HIS A 76 -6.08 16.61 -13.82
CA HIS A 76 -5.28 17.76 -14.25
C HIS A 76 -4.48 18.34 -13.08
N LYS A 77 -3.26 18.82 -13.36
CA LYS A 77 -2.34 19.34 -12.33
C LYS A 77 -2.93 20.49 -11.52
N ASP A 78 -3.75 21.33 -12.16
CA ASP A 78 -4.36 22.51 -11.54
C ASP A 78 -5.57 22.17 -10.66
N GLU A 79 -6.08 20.94 -10.73
CA GLU A 79 -7.20 20.47 -9.90
C GLU A 79 -6.73 19.75 -8.64
N LEU A 80 -5.43 19.51 -8.48
CA LEU A 80 -4.88 18.77 -7.35
C LEU A 80 -4.63 19.72 -6.17
N ASP A 81 -5.48 19.65 -5.17
CA ASP A 81 -5.38 20.49 -3.97
C ASP A 81 -4.31 19.98 -3.01
N MET A 82 -4.13 18.65 -2.93
CA MET A 82 -3.21 18.05 -1.98
C MET A 82 -2.54 16.77 -2.49
N LEU A 83 -1.23 16.71 -2.31
CA LEU A 83 -0.38 15.54 -2.48
C LEU A 83 0.01 15.00 -1.09
N LEU A 84 -0.51 13.82 -0.77
CA LEU A 84 -0.25 13.13 0.49
C LEU A 84 0.58 11.87 0.23
N ILE A 85 1.83 11.83 0.68
CA ILE A 85 2.72 10.68 0.45
C ILE A 85 2.97 9.91 1.74
N CYS A 86 2.80 8.60 1.69
CA CYS A 86 3.09 7.68 2.79
C CYS A 86 4.26 6.77 2.42
N SER A 87 5.32 6.83 3.22
CA SER A 87 6.53 6.03 3.02
C SER A 87 7.31 5.86 4.33
N PHE A 88 8.08 4.79 4.48
CA PHE A 88 9.13 4.69 5.51
C PHE A 88 10.54 4.71 4.90
N SER A 89 10.65 4.86 3.57
CA SER A 89 11.92 4.90 2.85
C SER A 89 12.04 6.19 2.03
N PRO A 90 12.01 7.37 2.70
CA PRO A 90 12.14 8.63 2.00
C PRO A 90 13.54 8.82 1.43
N ASP A 91 13.61 9.43 0.26
CA ASP A 91 14.86 9.78 -0.41
C ASP A 91 15.75 10.68 0.46
N PHE A 92 15.11 11.61 1.19
CA PHE A 92 15.76 12.54 2.11
C PHE A 92 14.91 12.69 3.38
N LEU A 93 15.56 13.05 4.50
CA LEU A 93 14.84 13.52 5.69
C LEU A 93 14.23 14.92 5.46
N ALA A 94 14.93 15.75 4.70
CA ALA A 94 14.46 17.04 4.20
C ALA A 94 15.22 17.37 2.90
N PRO A 95 14.57 17.91 1.85
CA PRO A 95 13.15 18.29 1.78
C PRO A 95 12.20 17.08 1.77
N ALA A 96 10.91 17.34 2.00
CA ALA A 96 9.87 16.31 1.92
C ALA A 96 9.82 15.67 0.53
N MET A 97 9.54 14.37 0.47
CA MET A 97 9.37 13.61 -0.77
C MET A 97 8.23 14.18 -1.61
N SER A 98 7.10 14.56 -0.99
CA SER A 98 6.00 15.23 -1.69
C SER A 98 6.44 16.50 -2.41
N SER A 99 7.35 17.29 -1.83
CA SER A 99 7.88 18.49 -2.49
C SER A 99 8.76 18.14 -3.69
N LEU A 100 9.54 17.05 -3.62
CA LEU A 100 10.33 16.56 -4.74
C LEU A 100 9.43 16.07 -5.87
N VAL A 101 8.41 15.26 -5.56
CA VAL A 101 7.42 14.78 -6.53
C VAL A 101 6.66 15.95 -7.17
N ALA A 102 6.25 16.94 -6.38
CA ALA A 102 5.57 18.13 -6.88
C ALA A 102 6.43 18.93 -7.86
N LYS A 103 7.71 19.12 -7.54
CA LYS A 103 8.69 19.74 -8.45
C LYS A 103 8.86 18.93 -9.73
N ASN A 104 9.08 17.62 -9.62
CA ASN A 104 9.37 16.74 -10.75
C ASN A 104 8.19 16.65 -11.73
N LEU A 105 6.96 16.63 -11.20
CA LEU A 105 5.74 16.62 -12.01
C LEU A 105 5.23 18.02 -12.36
N GLN A 106 5.92 19.08 -11.92
CA GLN A 106 5.52 20.48 -12.14
C GLN A 106 4.06 20.74 -11.72
N LEU A 107 3.72 20.31 -10.50
CA LEU A 107 2.40 20.55 -9.92
C LEU A 107 2.21 22.03 -9.61
N SER A 108 0.95 22.44 -9.44
CA SER A 108 0.60 23.81 -9.08
C SER A 108 1.25 24.22 -7.76
N SER A 109 1.65 25.48 -7.63
CA SER A 109 2.15 26.05 -6.36
C SER A 109 1.08 26.08 -5.26
N HIS A 110 -0.18 25.85 -5.61
CA HIS A 110 -1.29 25.74 -4.66
C HIS A 110 -1.44 24.33 -4.06
N THR A 111 -0.79 23.32 -4.63
CA THR A 111 -0.88 21.93 -4.15
C THR A 111 -0.18 21.80 -2.79
N LEU A 112 -0.94 21.46 -1.75
CA LEU A 112 -0.42 21.16 -0.43
C LEU A 112 0.39 19.85 -0.48
N CYS A 113 1.63 19.88 0.03
CA CYS A 113 2.53 18.73 0.05
C CYS A 113 2.74 18.25 1.48
N VAL A 114 2.36 16.99 1.76
CA VAL A 114 2.47 16.39 3.10
C VAL A 114 3.03 14.97 3.01
N ASP A 115 4.01 14.68 3.87
CA ASP A 115 4.58 13.35 4.04
C ASP A 115 4.13 12.72 5.36
N ILE A 116 3.73 11.46 5.31
CA ILE A 116 3.46 10.62 6.48
C ILE A 116 4.52 9.51 6.51
N VAL A 117 5.33 9.53 7.57
CA VAL A 117 6.28 8.44 7.80
C VAL A 117 5.55 7.25 8.42
N GLY A 118 5.61 6.09 7.77
CA GLY A 118 5.19 4.84 8.42
C GLY A 118 5.15 3.61 7.52
N PHE A 119 4.80 2.48 8.16
CA PHE A 119 4.87 1.13 7.61
C PHE A 119 3.50 0.64 7.13
N CYS A 120 3.22 -0.67 7.23
CA CYS A 120 2.02 -1.31 6.73
C CYS A 120 0.67 -0.69 7.16
N PRO A 121 0.45 -0.18 8.39
CA PRO A 121 -0.85 0.41 8.75
C PRO A 121 -1.07 1.81 8.17
N SER A 122 -0.04 2.43 7.58
CA SER A 122 -0.09 3.84 7.20
C SER A 122 -1.05 4.15 6.07
N PHE A 123 -1.38 3.19 5.19
CA PHE A 123 -2.41 3.43 4.17
C PHE A 123 -3.75 3.82 4.78
N LEU A 124 -4.25 3.05 5.77
CA LEU A 124 -5.55 3.34 6.40
C LEU A 124 -5.50 4.60 7.27
N SER A 125 -4.36 4.86 7.93
CA SER A 125 -4.16 6.09 8.69
C SER A 125 -4.11 7.34 7.80
N ALA A 126 -3.52 7.23 6.61
CA ALA A 126 -3.47 8.31 5.65
C ALA A 126 -4.79 8.50 4.92
N LEU A 127 -5.53 7.41 4.65
CA LEU A 127 -6.87 7.48 4.11
C LEU A 127 -7.82 8.23 5.05
N SER A 128 -7.77 7.94 6.35
CA SER A 128 -8.59 8.68 7.33
C SER A 128 -8.20 10.15 7.43
N GLN A 129 -6.91 10.47 7.36
CA GLN A 129 -6.42 11.86 7.30
C GLN A 129 -6.86 12.56 6.02
N ALA A 130 -6.77 11.90 4.86
CA ALA A 130 -7.26 12.44 3.60
C ALA A 130 -8.77 12.73 3.65
N PHE A 131 -9.56 11.86 4.28
CA PHE A 131 -11.00 12.08 4.46
C PHE A 131 -11.28 13.27 5.39
N LEU A 132 -10.48 13.47 6.43
CA LEU A 132 -10.54 14.68 7.26
C LEU A 132 -10.25 15.94 6.43
N PHE A 133 -9.25 15.92 5.54
CA PHE A 133 -8.93 17.05 4.68
C PHE A 133 -10.03 17.34 3.65
N LEU A 134 -10.63 16.32 3.03
CA LEU A 134 -11.72 16.47 2.06
C LEU A 134 -12.99 17.09 2.66
N ASN A 135 -13.19 17.02 3.98
CA ASN A 135 -14.26 17.76 4.65
C ASN A 135 -14.06 19.28 4.59
N HIS A 136 -12.83 19.76 4.43
CA HIS A 136 -12.57 21.19 4.26
C HIS A 136 -13.18 21.70 2.95
N LYS A 137 -13.78 22.89 2.97
CA LYS A 137 -14.51 23.46 1.81
C LYS A 137 -13.62 23.69 0.58
N ASP A 138 -12.34 23.97 0.81
CA ASP A 138 -11.38 24.34 -0.23
C ASP A 138 -10.50 23.16 -0.70
N ILE A 139 -10.79 21.92 -0.25
CA ILE A 139 -10.07 20.71 -0.67
C ILE A 139 -11.09 19.77 -1.31
N SER A 140 -10.89 19.49 -2.59
CA SER A 140 -11.77 18.65 -3.42
C SER A 140 -11.08 17.42 -3.98
N LYS A 141 -9.78 17.49 -4.32
CA LYS A 141 -9.02 16.35 -4.84
C LYS A 141 -7.70 16.13 -4.10
N ILE A 142 -7.45 14.90 -3.67
CA ILE A 142 -6.22 14.48 -2.99
C ILE A 142 -5.60 13.30 -3.75
N ALA A 143 -4.32 13.40 -4.07
CA ALA A 143 -3.52 12.26 -4.51
C ALA A 143 -2.85 11.64 -3.28
N LEU A 144 -3.38 10.50 -2.81
CA LEU A 144 -2.77 9.70 -1.76
C LEU A 144 -1.80 8.70 -2.38
N ILE A 145 -0.50 8.94 -2.24
CA ILE A 145 0.55 8.04 -2.72
C ILE A 145 1.06 7.18 -1.57
N CYS A 146 1.13 5.87 -1.77
CA CYS A 146 1.85 4.95 -0.91
C CYS A 146 3.06 4.43 -1.67
N THR A 147 4.28 4.56 -1.14
CA THR A 147 5.48 4.12 -1.87
C THR A 147 6.58 3.66 -0.93
N ASN A 148 7.31 2.60 -1.31
CA ASN A 148 8.55 2.22 -0.65
C ASN A 148 9.52 1.50 -1.61
N THR A 149 10.81 1.76 -1.41
CA THR A 149 11.91 0.92 -1.90
C THR A 149 12.57 0.19 -0.72
N LYS A 150 11.81 -0.72 -0.09
CA LYS A 150 12.24 -1.49 1.09
C LYS A 150 13.41 -2.41 0.79
N SER A 151 13.53 -2.91 -0.45
CA SER A 151 14.60 -3.81 -0.87
C SER A 151 16.01 -3.27 -0.54
N LYS A 152 16.21 -1.95 -0.65
CA LYS A 152 17.47 -1.26 -0.33
C LYS A 152 17.85 -1.33 1.16
N LYS A 153 16.90 -1.69 2.02
CA LYS A 153 17.06 -1.81 3.47
C LYS A 153 16.93 -3.26 3.96
N ILE A 154 16.94 -4.24 3.06
CA ILE A 154 16.94 -5.66 3.41
C ILE A 154 18.24 -6.30 2.89
N PRO A 155 19.07 -6.91 3.74
CA PRO A 155 20.27 -7.57 3.29
C PRO A 155 19.91 -8.91 2.63
N PRO A 156 20.55 -9.32 1.52
CA PRO A 156 20.31 -10.64 0.91
C PRO A 156 20.59 -11.84 1.83
N THR A 157 21.31 -11.61 2.94
CA THR A 157 21.51 -12.62 3.99
C THR A 157 20.23 -12.96 4.74
N ASP A 158 19.28 -12.03 4.86
CA ASP A 158 17.91 -12.30 5.30
C ASP A 158 17.06 -12.73 4.10
N LYS A 159 17.27 -13.99 3.71
CA LYS A 159 16.70 -14.60 2.50
C LYS A 159 15.17 -14.63 2.53
N ILE A 160 14.57 -14.72 3.72
CA ILE A 160 13.11 -14.80 3.87
C ILE A 160 12.51 -13.44 3.57
N THR A 161 13.00 -12.40 4.24
CA THR A 161 12.48 -11.04 4.01
C THR A 161 12.84 -10.54 2.62
N TYR A 162 14.05 -10.83 2.12
CA TYR A 162 14.52 -10.38 0.81
C TYR A 162 13.68 -10.95 -0.34
N LEU A 163 13.42 -12.26 -0.35
CA LEU A 163 12.69 -12.93 -1.45
C LEU A 163 11.18 -12.75 -1.38
N ASN A 164 10.65 -12.36 -0.22
CA ASN A 164 9.22 -12.09 -0.07
C ASN A 164 8.88 -10.62 -0.33
N ASN A 165 9.80 -9.69 -0.05
CA ASN A 165 9.56 -8.26 -0.14
C ASN A 165 9.40 -7.76 -1.57
N SER A 166 8.53 -6.77 -1.75
CA SER A 166 8.33 -6.10 -3.02
C SER A 166 8.23 -4.59 -2.90
N ASP A 167 9.02 -3.89 -3.71
CA ASP A 167 9.00 -2.45 -3.87
C ASP A 167 7.88 -2.05 -4.85
N SER A 168 7.18 -0.97 -4.53
CA SER A 168 6.05 -0.51 -5.33
C SER A 168 5.65 0.91 -4.95
N ALA A 169 4.88 1.55 -5.82
CA ALA A 169 4.07 2.71 -5.49
C ALA A 169 2.63 2.51 -5.93
N SER A 170 1.70 3.11 -5.20
CA SER A 170 0.33 3.32 -5.65
C SER A 170 -0.06 4.78 -5.48
N CYS A 171 -0.90 5.29 -6.37
CA CYS A 171 -1.52 6.60 -6.26
C CYS A 171 -3.04 6.41 -6.27
N VAL A 172 -3.67 6.66 -5.13
CA VAL A 172 -5.12 6.63 -4.94
C VAL A 172 -5.63 8.07 -5.05
N LEU A 173 -6.35 8.37 -6.13
CA LEU A 173 -7.01 9.65 -6.33
C LEU A 173 -8.32 9.66 -5.54
N LEU A 174 -8.40 10.54 -4.57
CA LEU A 174 -9.57 10.75 -3.72
C LEU A 174 -10.28 12.03 -4.13
N GLU A 175 -11.60 11.99 -4.18
CA GLU A 175 -12.44 13.12 -4.56
C GLU A 175 -13.55 13.34 -3.54
N LYS A 176 -13.82 14.61 -3.24
CA LYS A 176 -14.87 15.00 -2.30
C LYS A 176 -16.23 14.58 -2.83
N SER A 177 -16.87 13.66 -2.12
CA SER A 177 -18.24 13.23 -2.43
C SER A 177 -19.30 14.11 -1.76
N SER A 178 -20.47 14.20 -2.39
CA SER A 178 -21.70 14.72 -1.79
C SER A 178 -22.59 13.61 -1.21
N ASN A 179 -22.09 12.37 -1.18
CA ASN A 179 -22.82 11.22 -0.65
C ASN A 179 -23.04 11.36 0.87
N PRO A 180 -24.26 11.11 1.39
CA PRO A 180 -24.52 11.08 2.83
C PRO A 180 -23.85 9.92 3.61
N ASN A 181 -23.22 8.97 2.91
CA ASN A 181 -22.59 7.80 3.50
C ASN A 181 -21.43 8.17 4.42
N LYS A 182 -21.15 7.28 5.38
CA LYS A 182 -20.09 7.47 6.37
C LYS A 182 -18.98 6.45 6.18
N ALA A 183 -17.75 6.87 6.47
CA ALA A 183 -16.59 6.00 6.58
C ALA A 183 -16.19 5.84 8.05
N ALA A 184 -16.08 4.60 8.50
CA ALA A 184 -15.70 4.23 9.86
C ALA A 184 -14.23 3.83 9.92
N PHE A 185 -13.48 4.43 10.85
CA PHE A 185 -12.07 4.14 11.08
C PHE A 185 -11.83 3.84 12.57
N SER A 186 -10.98 2.85 12.85
CA SER A 186 -10.44 2.63 14.19
C SER A 186 -8.92 2.54 14.15
N GLN A 187 -8.29 3.03 15.21
CA GLN A 187 -6.85 2.94 15.41
C GLN A 187 -6.53 2.64 16.86
N LYS A 188 -5.60 1.71 17.07
CA LYS A 188 -5.04 1.33 18.37
C LYS A 188 -3.52 1.29 18.25
N ILE A 189 -2.84 2.07 19.08
CA ILE A 189 -1.38 2.10 19.17
C ILE A 189 -0.99 1.39 20.46
N PHE A 190 0.12 0.64 20.41
CA PHE A 190 0.63 -0.13 21.55
C PHE A 190 2.03 0.37 21.91
N PRO A 191 2.15 1.48 22.67
CA PRO A 191 3.43 2.12 22.95
C PRO A 191 4.40 1.22 23.72
N ALA A 192 3.89 0.27 24.51
CA ALA A 192 4.69 -0.68 25.28
C ALA A 192 5.56 -1.61 24.41
N LEU A 193 5.29 -1.70 23.11
CA LEU A 193 6.07 -2.49 22.16
C LEU A 193 7.21 -1.70 21.50
N ALA A 194 7.37 -0.42 21.82
CA ALA A 194 8.54 0.35 21.41
C ALA A 194 9.79 -0.20 22.14
N CYS A 195 10.77 -0.69 21.39
CA CYS A 195 12.00 -1.27 21.96
C CYS A 195 13.08 -0.21 22.22
N GLU A 196 14.12 -0.55 22.98
CA GLU A 196 15.25 0.36 23.26
C GLU A 196 15.94 0.83 21.97
N GLU A 197 15.97 0.00 20.94
CA GLU A 197 16.54 0.29 19.62
C GLU A 197 15.74 1.33 18.84
N THR A 198 14.45 1.51 19.16
CA THR A 198 13.61 2.59 18.61
C THR A 198 13.73 3.90 19.39
N LYS A 199 14.57 3.96 20.43
CA LYS A 199 14.81 5.19 21.20
C LYS A 199 15.72 6.16 20.44
N PRO A 200 15.50 7.49 20.55
CA PRO A 200 16.14 8.52 19.72
C PRO A 200 17.67 8.56 19.76
N LEU A 201 18.33 7.90 20.72
CA LEU A 201 19.78 7.90 20.89
C LEU A 201 20.57 7.29 19.71
N ARG A 202 19.90 6.53 18.82
CA ARG A 202 20.53 5.94 17.62
C ARG A 202 20.09 6.56 16.30
N ALA A 203 19.04 7.36 16.25
CA ALA A 203 18.45 7.83 14.98
C ALA A 203 19.37 8.73 14.11
N PHE A 204 20.40 9.34 14.71
CA PHE A 204 21.42 10.14 14.02
C PHE A 204 22.80 9.46 13.94
N ASN A 205 22.91 8.20 14.36
CA ASN A 205 24.14 7.44 14.16
C ASN A 205 24.24 7.08 12.68
N ALA A 206 25.39 7.38 12.05
CA ALA A 206 25.63 7.12 10.64
C ALA A 206 25.45 5.65 10.22
N ASN A 207 25.53 4.71 11.16
CA ASN A 207 25.36 3.27 10.94
C ASN A 207 24.09 2.70 11.59
N ALA A 208 23.23 3.52 12.19
CA ALA A 208 21.99 2.98 12.76
C ALA A 208 21.01 2.63 11.65
N ASN A 209 20.48 1.41 11.71
CA ASN A 209 19.42 0.92 10.83
C ASN A 209 19.79 0.98 9.33
N ASP A 210 21.03 0.62 8.99
CA ASP A 210 21.42 0.33 7.60
C ASP A 210 20.46 -0.69 6.98
N PHE A 211 20.03 -1.65 7.81
CA PHE A 211 19.03 -2.65 7.49
C PHE A 211 17.87 -2.65 8.48
N ILE A 212 16.70 -3.08 8.00
CA ILE A 212 15.52 -3.31 8.82
C ILE A 212 15.65 -4.68 9.49
N GLU A 213 15.50 -4.70 10.81
CA GLU A 213 15.38 -5.94 11.57
C GLU A 213 13.91 -6.27 11.83
N VAL A 214 13.49 -7.49 11.46
CA VAL A 214 12.10 -7.94 11.59
C VAL A 214 12.02 -9.08 12.61
N ASN A 215 11.31 -8.84 13.71
CA ASN A 215 10.98 -9.90 14.68
C ASN A 215 9.65 -10.57 14.30
N ALA A 216 9.72 -11.59 13.44
CA ALA A 216 8.53 -12.30 12.94
C ALA A 216 7.70 -12.96 14.05
N SER A 217 8.35 -13.48 15.10
CA SER A 217 7.67 -14.09 16.25
C SER A 217 6.85 -13.06 17.03
N LEU A 218 7.45 -11.89 17.31
CA LEU A 218 6.74 -10.80 17.98
C LEU A 218 5.54 -10.32 17.16
N ILE A 219 5.71 -10.16 15.85
CA ILE A 219 4.60 -9.77 14.95
C ILE A 219 3.48 -10.81 14.99
N LEU A 220 3.82 -12.10 14.86
CA LEU A 220 2.81 -13.16 14.84
C LEU A 220 2.04 -13.28 16.17
N THR A 221 2.76 -13.22 17.30
CA THR A 221 2.14 -13.20 18.64
C THR A 221 1.24 -11.99 18.80
N PHE A 222 1.76 -10.80 18.47
CA PHE A 222 1.01 -9.56 18.60
C PHE A 222 -0.28 -9.56 17.77
N VAL A 223 -0.19 -9.93 16.48
CA VAL A 223 -1.36 -10.00 15.59
C VAL A 223 -2.35 -11.04 16.11
N SER A 224 -1.89 -12.20 16.56
CA SER A 224 -2.78 -13.27 17.04
C SER A 224 -3.54 -12.88 18.31
N GLU A 225 -2.91 -12.16 19.23
CA GLU A 225 -3.51 -11.76 20.51
C GLU A 225 -4.39 -10.50 20.40
N ASN A 226 -3.96 -9.52 19.61
CA ASN A 226 -4.55 -8.17 19.64
C ASN A 226 -5.52 -7.90 18.49
N PHE A 227 -5.28 -8.47 17.30
CA PHE A 227 -6.09 -8.14 16.13
C PHE A 227 -7.53 -8.67 16.20
N PRO A 228 -7.81 -9.90 16.69
CA PRO A 228 -9.20 -10.37 16.83
C PRO A 228 -10.02 -9.50 17.78
N LEU A 229 -9.42 -9.12 18.91
CA LEU A 229 -10.06 -8.21 19.87
C LEU A 229 -10.35 -6.85 19.23
N PHE A 230 -9.36 -6.27 18.54
CA PHE A 230 -9.53 -5.01 17.82
C PHE A 230 -10.60 -5.08 16.72
N PHE A 231 -10.66 -6.19 15.99
CA PHE A 231 -11.64 -6.41 14.92
C PHE A 231 -13.06 -6.48 15.47
N GLU A 232 -13.30 -7.22 16.55
CA GLU A 232 -14.62 -7.28 17.20
C GLU A 232 -14.99 -5.95 17.89
N GLU A 233 -14.01 -5.25 18.48
CA GLU A 233 -14.18 -3.89 19.00
C GLU A 233 -14.62 -2.92 17.88
N PHE A 234 -14.02 -3.02 16.68
CA PHE A 234 -14.38 -2.21 15.52
C PHE A 234 -15.83 -2.46 15.09
N LEU A 235 -16.23 -3.72 14.92
CA LEU A 235 -17.59 -4.08 14.53
C LEU A 235 -18.62 -3.60 15.57
N THR A 236 -18.34 -3.86 16.85
CA THR A 236 -19.24 -3.49 17.95
C THR A 236 -19.38 -1.97 18.07
N SER A 237 -18.28 -1.24 18.04
CA SER A 237 -18.27 0.23 18.21
C SER A 237 -18.98 0.96 17.07
N HIS A 238 -18.94 0.42 15.86
CA HIS A 238 -19.62 0.99 14.69
C HIS A 238 -20.98 0.33 14.38
N LYS A 239 -21.44 -0.59 15.25
CA LYS A 239 -22.71 -1.31 15.09
C LYS A 239 -22.81 -2.05 13.74
N LEU A 240 -21.69 -2.56 13.26
CA LEU A 240 -21.59 -3.29 12.00
C LEU A 240 -21.86 -4.78 12.25
N LYS A 241 -22.67 -5.37 11.36
CA LYS A 241 -22.85 -6.82 11.31
C LYS A 241 -21.89 -7.40 10.28
N ARG A 242 -21.23 -8.50 10.62
CA ARG A 242 -20.23 -9.14 9.76
C ARG A 242 -20.83 -9.56 8.41
N GLU A 243 -22.09 -9.98 8.40
CA GLU A 243 -22.83 -10.41 7.21
C GLU A 243 -23.17 -9.25 6.27
N ALA A 244 -23.12 -8.01 6.75
CA ALA A 244 -23.34 -6.81 5.93
C ALA A 244 -22.06 -6.35 5.22
N ILE A 245 -20.91 -6.97 5.51
CA ILE A 245 -19.63 -6.61 4.88
C ILE A 245 -19.45 -7.49 3.66
N GLY A 246 -19.52 -6.87 2.47
CA GLY A 246 -19.36 -7.59 1.20
C GLY A 246 -17.95 -8.16 1.00
N GLN A 247 -16.92 -7.51 1.54
CA GLN A 247 -15.54 -7.94 1.36
C GLN A 247 -14.61 -7.49 2.48
N PHE A 248 -13.59 -8.30 2.73
CA PHE A 248 -12.49 -7.99 3.65
C PHE A 248 -11.16 -7.96 2.92
N PHE A 249 -10.40 -6.90 3.17
CA PHE A 249 -9.01 -6.77 2.73
C PHE A 249 -8.09 -6.79 3.93
N PHE A 250 -7.02 -7.58 3.86
CA PHE A 250 -6.08 -7.74 4.97
C PHE A 250 -4.65 -7.49 4.51
N GLN A 251 -3.92 -6.72 5.31
CA GLN A 251 -2.47 -6.73 5.25
C GLN A 251 -1.97 -8.08 5.74
N SER A 252 -1.15 -8.75 4.94
CA SER A 252 -0.40 -9.91 5.38
C SER A 252 0.93 -9.99 4.63
N PRO A 253 2.02 -10.45 5.29
CA PRO A 253 3.33 -10.57 4.65
C PRO A 253 3.51 -11.89 3.87
N ASN A 254 2.61 -12.87 4.04
CA ASN A 254 2.59 -14.15 3.36
C ASN A 254 1.28 -14.90 3.62
N VAL A 255 1.04 -15.97 2.86
CA VAL A 255 -0.18 -16.80 2.95
C VAL A 255 -0.34 -17.45 4.33
N PHE A 256 0.73 -17.92 4.96
CA PHE A 256 0.66 -18.54 6.29
C PHE A 256 0.09 -17.58 7.36
N VAL A 257 0.57 -16.34 7.41
CA VAL A 257 0.05 -15.33 8.34
C VAL A 257 -1.40 -14.98 8.02
N LYS A 258 -1.76 -14.88 6.73
CA LYS A 258 -3.14 -14.63 6.28
C LYS A 258 -4.08 -15.73 6.74
N GLU A 259 -3.75 -16.99 6.50
CA GLU A 259 -4.56 -18.13 6.91
C GLU A 259 -4.78 -18.14 8.42
N LYS A 260 -3.71 -17.90 9.19
CA LYS A 260 -3.82 -17.85 10.65
C LYS A 260 -4.71 -16.70 11.12
N LEU A 261 -4.60 -15.54 10.49
CA LEU A 261 -5.45 -14.39 10.76
C LEU A 261 -6.93 -14.71 10.50
N MET A 262 -7.24 -15.29 9.35
CA MET A 262 -8.60 -15.64 8.95
C MET A 262 -9.21 -16.70 9.87
N GLN A 263 -8.43 -17.70 10.28
CA GLN A 263 -8.85 -18.68 11.29
C GLN A 263 -9.20 -18.02 12.62
N ASN A 264 -8.32 -17.13 13.11
CA ASN A 264 -8.53 -16.42 14.38
C ASN A 264 -9.74 -15.47 14.32
N LEU A 265 -10.05 -14.94 13.13
CA LEU A 265 -11.24 -14.10 12.92
C LEU A 265 -12.51 -14.90 12.63
N HIS A 266 -12.45 -16.21 12.46
CA HIS A 266 -13.58 -17.04 12.01
C HIS A 266 -14.18 -16.56 10.68
N LEU A 267 -13.33 -16.15 9.73
CA LEU A 267 -13.73 -15.74 8.38
C LEU A 267 -13.46 -16.87 7.38
N ASN A 268 -14.48 -17.24 6.61
CA ASN A 268 -14.38 -18.25 5.56
C ASN A 268 -14.06 -17.58 4.21
N LEU A 269 -12.83 -17.11 4.04
CA LEU A 269 -12.35 -16.56 2.77
C LEU A 269 -11.38 -17.56 2.09
N PRO A 270 -11.11 -17.42 0.78
CA PRO A 270 -10.06 -18.19 0.13
C PRO A 270 -8.70 -17.95 0.79
N SER A 271 -7.90 -19.03 0.94
CA SER A 271 -6.52 -18.92 1.42
C SER A 271 -5.60 -18.27 0.38
N THR A 272 -5.96 -18.33 -0.90
CA THR A 272 -5.21 -17.69 -1.98
C THR A 272 -5.19 -16.17 -1.83
N ASP A 273 -4.07 -15.57 -2.19
CA ASP A 273 -3.90 -14.12 -2.18
C ASP A 273 -3.19 -13.71 -3.47
N GLU A 274 -3.97 -13.22 -4.44
CA GLU A 274 -3.46 -12.86 -5.76
C GLU A 274 -2.36 -11.79 -5.68
N THR A 275 -2.48 -10.86 -4.72
CA THR A 275 -1.48 -9.81 -4.53
C THR A 275 -0.16 -10.39 -4.04
N LEU A 276 -0.18 -11.23 -3.00
CA LEU A 276 1.04 -11.88 -2.52
C LEU A 276 1.64 -12.80 -3.59
N GLU A 277 0.81 -13.58 -4.27
CA GLU A 277 1.29 -14.54 -5.26
C GLU A 277 2.03 -13.86 -6.41
N ASN A 278 1.46 -12.78 -6.96
CA ASN A 278 1.96 -12.13 -8.17
C ASN A 278 2.89 -10.95 -7.90
N PHE A 279 2.78 -10.32 -6.73
CA PHE A 279 3.51 -9.09 -6.42
C PHE A 279 4.31 -9.16 -5.12
N GLY A 280 4.21 -10.20 -4.30
CA GLY A 280 4.94 -10.33 -3.04
C GLY A 280 4.41 -9.44 -1.92
N ASP A 281 5.17 -9.33 -0.83
CA ASP A 281 4.88 -8.43 0.29
C ASP A 281 5.20 -6.99 -0.10
N THR A 282 4.19 -6.31 -0.64
CA THR A 282 4.23 -4.90 -1.05
C THR A 282 4.02 -3.92 0.12
N THR A 283 4.04 -4.41 1.37
CA THR A 283 3.90 -3.61 2.59
C THR A 283 2.70 -2.67 2.54
N ILE A 284 2.91 -1.35 2.62
CA ILE A 284 1.88 -0.31 2.60
C ILE A 284 0.98 -0.35 1.35
N ASN A 285 1.46 -0.93 0.24
CA ASN A 285 0.71 -0.98 -1.03
C ASN A 285 -0.24 -2.18 -1.14
N LYS A 286 -0.22 -3.14 -0.22
CA LYS A 286 -1.08 -4.34 -0.29
C LYS A 286 -2.55 -3.99 -0.41
N LEU A 287 -3.05 -3.11 0.47
CA LEU A 287 -4.46 -2.70 0.46
C LEU A 287 -4.82 -1.89 -0.81
N PRO A 288 -4.06 -0.86 -1.24
CA PRO A 288 -4.27 -0.22 -2.54
C PRO A 288 -4.32 -1.20 -3.72
N ILE A 289 -3.43 -2.20 -3.75
CA ILE A 289 -3.40 -3.21 -4.80
C ILE A 289 -4.64 -4.10 -4.73
N ASP A 290 -5.00 -4.58 -3.55
CA ASP A 290 -6.20 -5.41 -3.38
C ASP A 290 -7.48 -4.67 -3.81
N LEU A 291 -7.59 -3.37 -3.46
CA LEU A 291 -8.70 -2.51 -3.88
C LEU A 291 -8.76 -2.39 -5.41
N ALA A 292 -7.60 -2.18 -6.05
CA ALA A 292 -7.52 -2.14 -7.51
C ALA A 292 -7.88 -3.50 -8.13
N LEU A 293 -7.38 -4.61 -7.59
CA LEU A 293 -7.68 -5.95 -8.10
C LEU A 293 -9.16 -6.30 -8.00
N CYS A 294 -9.77 -6.05 -6.85
CA CYS A 294 -11.19 -6.32 -6.66
C CYS A 294 -12.07 -5.55 -7.62
N ALA A 295 -11.74 -4.28 -7.87
CA ALA A 295 -12.53 -3.46 -8.78
C ALA A 295 -12.59 -3.99 -10.22
N ASN A 296 -11.75 -4.97 -10.58
CA ASN A 296 -11.74 -5.60 -11.91
C ASN A 296 -12.59 -6.88 -12.02
N LEU A 297 -13.11 -7.41 -10.91
CA LEU A 297 -13.83 -8.69 -10.89
C LEU A 297 -15.36 -8.54 -11.02
N ASP A 298 -15.94 -7.39 -10.68
CA ASP A 298 -17.39 -7.18 -10.64
C ASP A 298 -17.91 -6.15 -11.66
N SER A 299 -18.44 -6.65 -12.80
CA SER A 299 -19.26 -5.86 -13.71
C SER A 299 -20.76 -6.07 -13.52
N ASN A 300 -21.24 -6.72 -12.44
CA ASN A 300 -22.67 -7.09 -12.31
C ASN A 300 -23.30 -7.19 -10.90
N SER A 301 -22.63 -6.82 -9.80
CA SER A 301 -23.22 -6.90 -8.44
C SER A 301 -23.57 -5.52 -7.89
N ALA A 302 -24.85 -5.15 -7.98
CA ALA A 302 -25.42 -4.04 -7.22
C ALA A 302 -25.61 -4.50 -5.76
N GLY A 303 -24.64 -4.20 -4.90
CA GLY A 303 -24.70 -4.48 -3.47
C GLY A 303 -23.70 -3.61 -2.70
N GLY A 304 -24.15 -2.98 -1.63
CA GLY A 304 -23.31 -2.10 -0.80
C GLY A 304 -22.09 -2.83 -0.24
N GLY A 305 -20.91 -2.32 -0.59
CA GLY A 305 -19.61 -2.73 -0.09
C GLY A 305 -18.67 -1.55 -0.20
N ILE A 306 -17.76 -1.39 0.76
CA ILE A 306 -16.71 -0.37 0.67
C ILE A 306 -15.69 -0.86 -0.36
N CYS A 307 -15.82 -0.42 -1.61
CA CYS A 307 -14.74 -0.20 -2.57
C CYS A 307 -15.29 0.48 -3.85
N LEU A 308 -14.71 1.61 -4.23
CA LEU A 308 -15.00 2.34 -5.47
C LEU A 308 -14.00 1.94 -6.57
N LYS A 309 -14.48 1.86 -7.81
CA LYS A 309 -13.86 1.20 -8.98
C LYS A 309 -12.42 1.67 -9.32
N THR A 310 -11.60 0.85 -10.02
CA THR A 310 -10.58 1.20 -11.07
C THR A 310 -10.08 -0.01 -11.89
N PHE A 311 -9.78 0.25 -13.18
CA PHE A 311 -9.17 -0.60 -14.22
C PHE A 311 -7.75 -1.15 -13.89
N ILE A 312 -7.49 -2.41 -14.26
CA ILE A 312 -6.13 -2.99 -14.46
C ILE A 312 -5.76 -2.92 -15.96
N SER A 313 -4.56 -2.45 -16.27
CA SER A 313 -3.87 -2.88 -17.49
C SER A 313 -2.83 -3.96 -17.15
N LYS A 314 -2.95 -5.08 -17.87
CA LYS A 314 -2.13 -6.30 -17.78
C LYS A 314 -0.68 -5.98 -18.19
N LEU A 315 0.31 -6.22 -17.33
CA LEU A 315 1.73 -6.20 -17.70
C LEU A 315 2.14 -7.62 -18.14
N LEU A 316 2.32 -7.83 -19.46
CA LEU A 316 2.92 -9.03 -20.04
C LEU A 316 4.29 -8.69 -20.64
N LEU A 317 5.25 -9.59 -20.41
CA LEU A 317 6.67 -9.49 -20.75
C LEU A 317 6.97 -9.39 -22.26
N ARG A 318 8.06 -8.66 -22.54
CA ARG A 318 8.90 -8.59 -23.76
C ARG A 318 8.30 -7.92 -25.02
N ASP A 319 8.87 -6.77 -25.38
CA ASP A 319 9.69 -6.70 -26.60
C ASP A 319 10.83 -5.68 -26.48
N LYS A 320 11.98 -6.01 -27.07
CA LYS A 320 13.19 -5.17 -27.06
C LYS A 320 12.98 -4.02 -28.05
N LYS A 321 13.17 -2.78 -27.60
CA LYS A 321 13.17 -1.50 -28.37
C LYS A 321 11.85 -0.72 -28.40
N SER A 322 11.35 -0.32 -27.23
CA SER A 322 10.65 0.96 -27.04
C SER A 322 10.44 1.16 -25.54
N PHE A 323 10.89 2.29 -24.99
CA PHE A 323 10.71 2.63 -23.59
C PHE A 323 9.19 2.72 -23.27
N LEU A 324 8.73 1.76 -22.47
CA LEU A 324 7.59 1.74 -21.54
C LEU A 324 6.31 2.51 -21.91
N ARG A 325 5.19 1.79 -22.06
CA ARG A 325 3.84 2.36 -22.13
C ARG A 325 2.94 1.78 -21.02
N PRO A 326 2.36 2.61 -20.15
CA PRO A 326 1.14 2.29 -19.42
C PRO A 326 -0.11 2.62 -20.28
N LEU A 327 -1.24 2.01 -19.93
CA LEU A 327 -2.59 2.30 -20.43
C LEU A 327 -3.46 2.56 -19.20
N ALA A 328 -4.15 3.69 -19.13
CA ALA A 328 -5.26 3.90 -18.20
C ALA A 328 -6.55 4.29 -18.93
N ARG A 329 -7.67 4.12 -18.24
CA ARG A 329 -9.01 4.51 -18.72
C ARG A 329 -9.85 5.01 -17.57
N GLU A 330 -10.66 6.02 -17.85
CA GLU A 330 -11.64 6.60 -16.94
C GLU A 330 -12.68 5.59 -16.48
N LEU A 331 -13.17 5.77 -15.26
CA LEU A 331 -14.30 5.03 -14.73
C LEU A 331 -15.60 5.84 -14.85
N PRO A 332 -16.75 5.19 -15.10
CA PRO A 332 -18.04 5.83 -14.98
C PRO A 332 -18.37 6.16 -13.52
N LEU A 333 -18.92 7.34 -13.30
CA LEU A 333 -19.51 7.78 -12.02
C LEU A 333 -20.62 6.79 -11.61
N MET A 334 -20.53 6.20 -10.42
CA MET A 334 -21.62 5.40 -9.84
C MET A 334 -21.94 5.90 -8.42
N PRO A 335 -23.22 6.09 -8.08
CA PRO A 335 -23.63 6.52 -6.76
C PRO A 335 -23.46 5.37 -5.75
N CYS A 336 -22.78 5.63 -4.64
CA CYS A 336 -22.70 4.70 -3.51
C CYS A 336 -23.99 4.75 -2.68
N ALA A 337 -24.68 3.62 -2.57
CA ALA A 337 -25.76 3.39 -1.60
C ALA A 337 -25.18 2.88 -0.27
#